data_AF-T1ATI9-F1
#
_entry.id   AF-T1ATI9-F1
#
_cell.length_a   1.000
_cell.length_b   1.000
_cell.length_c   1.000
_cell.angle_alpha   90.00
_cell.angle_beta   90.00
_cell.angle_gamma   90.00
#
_symmetry.space_group_name_H-M   'P 1'
#
loop_
_entity.id
_entity.type
_entity.pdbx_description
1 polymer ?
#
loop_
_entity_poly.entity_id
_entity_poly.type
_entity_poly.pdbx_seq_one_letter_code
_entity_poly.pdbx_strand_id
1 'polypeptide(L)'
;MLSYLLATQEGTPDIRAAGTLDITGGLVTIHGINHMGLGGLATPSLFRALAVPPLLGHWPSLASGRPGGPHEALLGYGFWKSVFGGSTDALGQRFTFDGKRYRVVGVMPQSFYTIYPAADFWLPRVLTPAMTRDHNINHLMIARLKSGASLTMLNGFLRGYRNRLLAGRSPASRAKAERNGFTISAEELHHSLLNLYLGGKPEPAPVSGPDRPSASAHSGCELRQPGTGPCPPARSDFCRASCIGCIDHS
;
A
#
# COMPACT_ATOMS: atom_id res chain seq x y z
N MET A 1 -2.08 -10.41 -3.19
CA MET A 1 -1.24 -9.57 -2.32
C MET A 1 -0.33 -10.53 -1.58
N LEU A 2 1.01 -10.44 -1.75
CA LEU A 2 2.05 -11.04 -0.89
C LEU A 2 3.39 -11.21 -1.61
N SER A 3 4.28 -10.24 -1.44
CA SER A 3 5.71 -10.51 -1.32
C SER A 3 6.42 -9.29 -0.75
N TYR A 4 7.01 -9.52 0.41
CA TYR A 4 8.28 -8.98 0.88
C TYR A 4 9.06 -8.22 -0.20
N LEU A 5 8.81 -6.92 -0.32
CA LEU A 5 9.92 -5.97 -0.38
C LEU A 5 10.71 -6.25 0.90
N LEU A 6 11.71 -7.11 0.84
CA LEU A 6 12.63 -7.41 1.94
C LEU A 6 13.23 -6.09 2.42
N ALA A 7 12.58 -5.40 3.36
CA ALA A 7 13.09 -4.23 4.07
C ALA A 7 13.85 -3.20 3.21
N THR A 8 13.61 -3.02 1.90
CA THR A 8 14.66 -2.54 0.97
C THR A 8 16.03 -3.13 1.33
N GLN A 9 16.41 -4.26 0.71
CA GLN A 9 17.82 -4.60 0.64
C GLN A 9 18.58 -3.31 0.30
N GLU A 10 19.59 -2.97 1.09
CA GLU A 10 20.59 -1.99 0.67
C GLU A 10 20.93 -2.33 -0.78
N GLY A 11 20.50 -1.50 -1.74
CA GLY A 11 20.70 -1.79 -3.17
C GLY A 11 19.47 -1.88 -4.07
N THR A 12 18.21 -1.72 -3.61
CA THR A 12 17.13 -1.44 -4.57
C THR A 12 17.46 -0.12 -5.28
N PRO A 13 17.64 -0.10 -6.62
CA PRO A 13 17.89 1.12 -7.34
C PRO A 13 16.77 2.12 -7.05
N ASP A 14 17.08 3.42 -7.12
CA ASP A 14 16.05 4.46 -7.10
C ASP A 14 15.25 4.68 -5.80
N ILE A 15 15.42 3.87 -4.75
CA ILE A 15 14.79 4.11 -3.44
C ILE A 15 15.78 4.79 -2.49
N ARG A 16 15.34 5.89 -1.87
CA ARG A 16 16.09 6.64 -0.84
C ARG A 16 15.82 6.11 0.58
N ALA A 17 14.57 5.77 0.87
CA ALA A 17 14.14 5.24 2.15
C ALA A 17 12.85 4.45 1.97
N ALA A 18 12.66 3.39 2.75
CA ALA A 18 11.40 2.65 2.78
C ALA A 18 11.11 2.12 4.18
N GLY A 19 9.84 1.85 4.43
CA GLY A 19 9.40 1.14 5.61
C GLY A 19 8.06 0.46 5.41
N THR A 20 7.73 -0.40 6.35
CA THR A 20 6.47 -1.14 6.36
C THR A 20 5.57 -0.62 7.45
N LEU A 21 4.28 -0.57 7.14
CA LEU A 21 3.20 -0.34 8.07
C LEU A 21 2.27 -1.55 8.09
N ASP A 22 1.71 -1.80 9.25
CA ASP A 22 0.63 -2.73 9.48
C ASP A 22 -0.27 -2.21 10.58
N ILE A 23 -1.45 -2.78 10.68
CA ILE A 23 -2.40 -2.43 11.73
C ILE A 23 -2.65 -3.61 12.65
N THR A 24 -2.86 -3.28 13.90
CA THR A 24 -3.30 -4.21 14.93
C THR A 24 -4.38 -3.53 15.75
N GLY A 25 -5.29 -4.31 16.29
CA GLY A 25 -6.33 -3.83 17.20
C GLY A 25 -6.29 -4.68 18.46
N GLY A 26 -6.53 -4.05 19.59
CA GLY A 26 -6.41 -4.75 20.87
C GLY A 26 -6.81 -3.89 22.04
N LEU A 27 -6.65 -4.48 23.23
CA LEU A 27 -7.01 -3.82 24.47
C LEU A 27 -5.92 -2.82 24.84
N VAL A 28 -6.34 -1.57 25.00
CA VAL A 28 -5.51 -0.48 25.51
C VAL A 28 -5.97 -0.12 26.91
N THR A 29 -5.04 -0.05 27.85
CA THR A 29 -5.29 0.39 29.23
C THR A 29 -4.52 1.67 29.52
N ILE A 30 -5.23 2.74 29.84
CA ILE A 30 -4.66 4.04 30.25
C ILE A 30 -5.25 4.42 31.60
N HIS A 31 -4.38 4.66 32.59
CA HIS A 31 -4.80 5.00 33.96
C HIS A 31 -5.82 4.01 34.57
N GLY A 32 -5.72 2.73 34.22
CA GLY A 32 -6.64 1.68 34.67
C GLY A 32 -7.95 1.58 33.88
N ILE A 33 -8.18 2.49 32.92
CA ILE A 33 -9.36 2.48 32.04
C ILE A 33 -9.03 1.71 30.77
N ASN A 34 -9.87 0.70 30.49
CA ASN A 34 -9.77 -0.15 29.33
C ASN A 34 -10.59 0.40 28.16
N HIS A 35 -10.01 0.38 26.97
CA HIS A 35 -10.69 0.68 25.71
C HIS A 35 -10.09 -0.15 24.58
N MET A 36 -10.86 -0.36 23.52
CA MET A 36 -10.30 -0.90 22.28
C MET A 36 -9.58 0.22 21.55
N GLY A 37 -8.37 -0.07 21.09
CA GLY A 37 -7.60 0.87 20.28
C GLY A 37 -6.92 0.17 19.12
N LEU A 38 -6.59 0.96 18.11
CA LEU A 38 -5.91 0.54 16.90
C LEU A 38 -4.46 1.04 16.91
N GLY A 39 -3.52 0.10 16.86
CA GLY A 39 -2.09 0.36 16.78
C GLY A 39 -1.56 0.27 15.35
N GLY A 40 -0.75 1.26 14.95
CA GLY A 40 0.08 1.18 13.75
C GLY A 40 1.44 0.55 14.07
N LEU A 41 1.74 -0.60 13.49
CA LEU A 41 3.04 -1.26 13.62
C LEU A 41 3.96 -0.83 12.48
N ALA A 42 4.93 0.02 12.79
CA ALA A 42 5.80 0.65 11.81
C ALA A 42 7.26 0.26 11.99
N THR A 43 7.95 -0.07 10.90
CA THR A 43 9.42 -0.16 10.96
C THR A 43 10.01 1.22 11.25
N PRO A 44 11.10 1.33 12.04
CA PRO A 44 11.72 2.63 12.30
C PRO A 44 12.14 3.40 11.03
N SER A 45 12.46 2.68 9.95
CA SER A 45 12.78 3.28 8.65
C SER A 45 11.58 3.94 7.95
N LEU A 46 10.35 3.54 8.29
CA LEU A 46 9.12 4.17 7.78
C LEU A 46 9.05 5.63 8.18
N PHE A 47 9.37 5.93 9.44
CA PHE A 47 9.35 7.30 9.96
C PHE A 47 10.32 8.22 9.19
N ARG A 48 11.50 7.69 8.81
CA ARG A 48 12.45 8.39 7.93
C ARG A 48 11.93 8.56 6.51
N ALA A 49 11.21 7.56 5.97
CA ALA A 49 10.64 7.64 4.63
C ALA A 49 9.53 8.69 4.55
N LEU A 50 8.66 8.77 5.56
CA LEU A 50 7.55 9.72 5.61
C LEU A 50 8.02 11.16 5.83
N ALA A 51 9.14 11.37 6.53
CA ALA A 51 9.74 12.69 6.78
C ALA A 51 8.78 13.70 7.46
N VAL A 52 7.80 13.21 8.23
CA VAL A 52 6.87 14.02 9.01
C VAL A 52 7.27 13.94 10.48
N PRO A 53 7.94 14.96 11.07
CA PRO A 53 8.36 14.90 12.46
C PRO A 53 7.17 14.83 13.43
N PRO A 54 7.33 14.27 14.64
CA PRO A 54 6.33 14.37 15.68
C PRO A 54 6.03 15.83 16.02
N LEU A 55 4.76 16.14 16.29
CA LEU A 55 4.32 17.43 16.79
C LEU A 55 4.96 17.74 18.16
N LEU A 56 5.04 16.72 19.00
CA LEU A 56 5.65 16.78 20.33
C LEU A 56 6.62 15.62 20.53
N GLY A 57 7.67 15.84 21.31
CA GLY A 57 8.63 14.81 21.70
C GLY A 57 9.58 14.42 20.57
N HIS A 58 9.88 13.13 20.45
CA HIS A 58 10.86 12.63 19.49
C HIS A 58 10.45 11.27 18.93
N TRP A 59 11.14 10.84 17.86
CA TRP A 59 10.96 9.50 17.32
C TRP A 59 11.35 8.43 18.34
N PRO A 60 10.65 7.28 18.35
CA PRO A 60 11.10 6.12 19.10
C PRO A 60 12.50 5.70 18.66
N SER A 61 13.30 5.26 19.63
CA SER A 61 14.61 4.67 19.39
C SER A 61 14.51 3.41 18.52
N LEU A 62 15.59 3.11 17.80
CA LEU A 62 15.67 1.90 16.98
C LEU A 62 15.58 0.61 17.83
N ALA A 63 15.95 0.69 19.11
CA ALA A 63 15.87 -0.42 20.04
C ALA A 63 14.43 -0.74 20.47
N SER A 64 13.50 0.22 20.41
CA SER A 64 12.11 0.05 20.87
C SER A 64 11.34 -1.05 20.15
N GLY A 65 11.68 -1.33 18.89
CA GLY A 65 11.04 -2.39 18.12
C GLY A 65 11.64 -3.78 18.33
N ARG A 66 12.69 -3.91 19.15
CA ARG A 66 13.35 -5.19 19.46
C ARG A 66 12.69 -5.88 20.66
N PRO A 67 12.70 -7.22 20.73
CA PRO A 67 12.31 -7.94 21.94
C PRO A 67 13.11 -7.44 23.16
N GLY A 68 12.42 -7.09 24.24
CA GLY A 68 13.04 -6.55 25.46
C GLY A 68 13.54 -5.10 25.37
N GLY A 69 13.26 -4.39 24.28
CA GLY A 69 13.59 -2.98 24.13
C GLY A 69 12.78 -2.05 25.06
N PRO A 70 13.04 -0.74 25.03
CA PRO A 70 12.40 0.23 25.93
C PRO A 70 10.89 0.47 25.68
N HIS A 71 10.28 -0.21 24.71
CA HIS A 71 8.84 -0.15 24.39
C HIS A 71 8.31 1.29 24.29
N GLU A 72 8.84 2.06 23.36
CA GLU A 72 8.40 3.44 23.13
C GLU A 72 7.28 3.52 22.09
N ALA A 73 6.39 4.48 22.25
CA ALA A 73 5.23 4.68 21.39
C ALA A 73 5.03 6.17 21.06
N LEU A 74 4.42 6.42 19.90
CA LEU A 74 3.89 7.73 19.54
C LEU A 74 2.38 7.69 19.58
N LEU A 75 1.75 8.75 20.08
CA LEU A 75 0.29 8.88 20.02
C LEU A 75 -0.15 9.48 18.68
N GLY A 76 -1.26 9.00 18.14
CA GLY A 76 -2.00 9.71 17.10
C GLY A 76 -2.63 10.99 17.68
N TYR A 77 -2.74 12.04 16.86
CA TYR A 77 -3.24 13.33 17.31
C TYR A 77 -4.65 13.25 17.93
N GLY A 78 -5.58 12.55 17.28
CA GLY A 78 -6.95 12.40 17.75
C GLY A 78 -7.04 11.68 19.10
N PHE A 79 -6.29 10.59 19.25
CA PHE A 79 -6.21 9.82 20.49
C PHE A 79 -5.56 10.61 21.64
N TRP A 80 -4.50 11.35 21.34
CA TRP A 80 -3.88 12.27 22.31
C TRP A 80 -4.86 13.35 22.77
N LYS A 81 -5.64 13.94 21.84
CA LYS A 81 -6.66 14.93 22.18
C LYS A 81 -7.80 14.33 23.02
N SER A 82 -8.28 13.14 22.69
CA SER A 82 -9.42 12.53 23.37
C SER A 82 -9.07 11.96 24.74
N VAL A 83 -7.92 11.27 24.87
CA VAL A 83 -7.55 10.57 26.10
C VAL A 83 -6.71 11.44 27.04
N PHE A 84 -5.85 12.30 26.50
CA PHE A 84 -4.95 13.14 27.29
C PHE A 84 -5.32 14.62 27.24
N GLY A 85 -6.48 14.98 26.67
CA GLY A 85 -6.96 16.36 26.55
C GLY A 85 -6.14 17.25 25.60
N GLY A 86 -5.09 16.72 24.98
CA GLY A 86 -4.07 17.52 24.32
C GLY A 86 -3.00 18.07 25.26
N SER A 87 -2.80 17.47 26.44
CA SER A 87 -1.75 17.88 27.37
C SER A 87 -0.36 17.42 26.91
N THR A 88 0.64 18.28 27.07
CA THR A 88 2.06 17.93 26.90
C THR A 88 2.54 16.91 27.93
N ASP A 89 1.84 16.79 29.06
CA ASP A 89 2.13 15.83 30.13
C ASP A 89 1.86 14.38 29.70
N ALA A 90 1.29 14.17 28.50
CA ALA A 90 1.22 12.84 27.88
C ALA A 90 2.63 12.28 27.62
N LEU A 91 3.64 13.13 27.38
CA LEU A 91 5.02 12.66 27.19
C LEU A 91 5.56 12.03 28.47
N GLY A 92 6.16 10.85 28.34
CA GLY A 92 6.68 10.06 29.47
C GLY A 92 5.63 9.22 30.19
N GLN A 93 4.34 9.46 29.96
CA GLN A 93 3.26 8.60 30.47
C GLN A 93 3.35 7.20 29.88
N ARG A 94 2.68 6.26 30.55
CA ARG A 94 2.65 4.87 30.13
C ARG A 94 1.23 4.38 29.91
N PHE A 95 1.06 3.59 28.86
CA PHE A 95 -0.16 2.83 28.61
C PHE A 95 0.19 1.37 28.41
N THR A 96 -0.79 0.49 28.55
CA THR A 96 -0.65 -0.93 28.24
C THR A 96 -1.39 -1.23 26.95
N PHE A 97 -0.79 -1.98 26.05
CA PHE A 97 -1.43 -2.53 24.86
C PHE A 97 -1.06 -4.01 24.74
N ASP A 98 -2.05 -4.88 24.63
CA ASP A 98 -1.88 -6.35 24.56
C ASP A 98 -0.92 -6.89 25.65
N GLY A 99 -1.13 -6.43 26.88
CA GLY A 99 -0.36 -6.85 28.05
C GLY A 99 1.07 -6.29 28.12
N LYS A 100 1.52 -5.50 27.12
CA LYS A 100 2.83 -4.84 27.12
C LYS A 100 2.69 -3.37 27.46
N ARG A 101 3.59 -2.88 28.32
CA ARG A 101 3.60 -1.49 28.75
C ARG A 101 4.48 -0.65 27.82
N TYR A 102 3.92 0.41 27.27
CA TYR A 102 4.60 1.34 26.38
C TYR A 102 4.75 2.70 27.04
N ARG A 103 5.88 3.37 26.79
CA ARG A 103 6.12 4.77 27.17
C ARG A 103 5.85 5.68 25.99
N VAL A 104 5.05 6.71 26.22
CA VAL A 104 4.81 7.76 25.23
C VAL A 104 6.06 8.63 25.10
N VAL A 105 6.62 8.72 23.90
CA VAL A 105 7.80 9.56 23.61
C VAL A 105 7.53 10.69 22.63
N GLY A 106 6.35 10.69 22.01
CA GLY A 106 5.94 11.74 21.11
C GLY A 106 4.48 11.65 20.68
N VAL A 107 4.04 12.67 19.95
CA VAL A 107 2.68 12.78 19.40
C VAL A 107 2.81 13.11 17.92
N MET A 108 2.12 12.39 17.06
CA MET A 108 2.09 12.68 15.62
C MET A 108 1.21 13.90 15.32
N PRO A 109 1.58 14.73 14.33
CA PRO A 109 0.76 15.87 13.95
C PRO A 109 -0.57 15.42 13.32
N GLN A 110 -1.58 16.29 13.36
CA GLN A 110 -2.90 16.02 12.79
C GLN A 110 -2.85 15.65 11.30
N SER A 111 -1.93 16.25 10.53
CA SER A 111 -1.74 15.95 9.10
C SER A 111 -1.29 14.50 8.82
N PHE A 112 -0.74 13.80 9.82
CA PHE A 112 -0.35 12.40 9.68
C PHE A 112 -1.56 11.47 9.57
N TYR A 113 -2.72 11.88 10.09
CA TYR A 113 -4.00 11.17 9.98
C TYR A 113 -4.36 10.85 8.52
N THR A 114 -3.92 11.66 7.56
CA THR A 114 -4.18 11.47 6.12
C THR A 114 -3.42 10.29 5.52
N ILE A 115 -2.33 9.83 6.15
CA ILE A 115 -1.57 8.65 5.68
C ILE A 115 -2.20 7.37 6.23
N TYR A 116 -2.74 7.43 7.46
CA TYR A 116 -3.50 6.33 8.03
C TYR A 116 -4.43 6.86 9.13
N PRO A 117 -5.76 6.88 8.91
CA PRO A 117 -6.70 7.58 9.78
C PRO A 117 -7.04 6.77 11.04
N ALA A 118 -6.81 5.46 10.99
CA ALA A 118 -7.33 4.55 12.00
C ALA A 118 -6.37 4.33 13.18
N ALA A 119 -5.13 4.82 13.15
CA ALA A 119 -4.14 4.49 14.18
C ALA A 119 -4.19 5.48 15.37
N ASP A 120 -4.59 4.96 16.53
CA ASP A 120 -4.59 5.67 17.81
C ASP A 120 -3.16 5.90 18.35
N PHE A 121 -2.26 4.98 18.05
CA PHE A 121 -0.85 5.06 18.44
C PHE A 121 0.03 4.27 17.45
N TRP A 122 1.32 4.55 17.47
CA TRP A 122 2.32 3.96 16.58
C TRP A 122 3.41 3.29 17.39
N LEU A 123 3.65 2.01 17.10
CA LEU A 123 4.63 1.18 17.77
C LEU A 123 5.74 0.78 16.79
N PRO A 124 7.02 0.97 17.15
CA PRO A 124 8.12 0.46 16.37
C PRO A 124 8.07 -1.07 16.29
N ARG A 125 8.32 -1.62 15.11
CA ARG A 125 8.41 -3.06 14.89
C ARG A 125 9.64 -3.41 14.08
N VAL A 126 10.48 -4.28 14.61
CA VAL A 126 11.59 -4.88 13.86
C VAL A 126 11.10 -6.16 13.20
N LEU A 127 11.29 -6.25 11.88
CA LEU A 127 10.98 -7.46 11.13
C LEU A 127 12.05 -8.51 11.43
N THR A 128 11.65 -9.67 11.96
CA THR A 128 12.57 -10.78 12.21
C THR A 128 12.60 -11.74 11.01
N PRO A 129 13.70 -12.51 10.82
CA PRO A 129 13.76 -13.50 9.76
C PRO A 129 12.59 -14.48 9.79
N ALA A 130 12.14 -14.91 10.98
CA ALA A 130 10.98 -15.78 11.13
C ALA A 130 9.69 -15.14 10.60
N MET A 131 9.42 -13.88 10.93
CA MET A 131 8.27 -13.13 10.39
C MET A 131 8.37 -12.97 8.86
N THR A 132 9.58 -13.03 8.31
CA THR A 132 9.80 -12.92 6.86
C THR A 132 9.75 -14.25 6.09
N ARG A 133 9.85 -15.39 6.77
CA ARG A 133 9.93 -16.71 6.13
C ARG A 133 8.59 -17.21 5.62
N ASP A 134 7.50 -16.89 6.29
CA ASP A 134 6.19 -17.50 5.98
C ASP A 134 5.48 -16.87 4.79
N HIS A 135 6.13 -15.96 4.08
CA HIS A 135 5.67 -15.42 2.81
C HIS A 135 4.22 -14.87 2.82
N ASN A 136 3.69 -14.52 4.00
CA ASN A 136 2.27 -14.30 4.26
C ASN A 136 1.99 -13.10 5.19
N ILE A 137 2.55 -11.91 4.89
CA ILE A 137 2.06 -10.67 5.51
C ILE A 137 1.68 -9.55 4.51
N ASN A 138 0.44 -9.08 4.61
CA ASN A 138 -0.16 -7.98 3.84
C ASN A 138 0.25 -6.59 4.37
N HIS A 139 1.55 -6.35 4.56
CA HIS A 139 2.01 -5.04 5.01
C HIS A 139 1.95 -4.00 3.89
N LEU A 140 1.49 -2.81 4.24
CA LEU A 140 1.63 -1.65 3.36
C LEU A 140 3.10 -1.24 3.35
N MET A 141 3.68 -1.16 2.16
CA MET A 141 5.05 -0.70 1.93
C MET A 141 5.01 0.74 1.46
N ILE A 142 5.72 1.63 2.16
CA ILE A 142 5.89 3.02 1.72
C ILE A 142 7.36 3.26 1.46
N ALA A 143 7.67 3.78 0.27
CA ALA A 143 9.01 4.10 -0.16
C ALA A 143 9.09 5.53 -0.71
N ARG A 144 10.21 6.19 -0.45
CA ARG A 144 10.57 7.47 -1.03
C ARG A 144 11.60 7.23 -2.13
N LEU A 145 11.30 7.68 -3.34
CA LEU A 145 12.23 7.63 -4.46
C LEU A 145 13.42 8.60 -4.26
N LYS A 146 14.56 8.29 -4.87
CA LYS A 146 15.69 9.23 -5.03
C LYS A 146 15.26 10.39 -5.94
N SER A 147 15.95 11.52 -5.83
CA SER A 147 15.69 12.63 -6.77
C SER A 147 16.01 12.19 -8.19
N GLY A 148 15.10 12.44 -9.14
CA GLY A 148 15.25 12.04 -10.55
C GLY A 148 14.92 10.56 -10.85
N ALA A 149 14.55 9.76 -9.86
CA ALA A 149 14.09 8.39 -10.09
C ALA A 149 12.69 8.35 -10.74
N SER A 150 12.46 7.36 -11.60
CA SER A 150 11.18 7.14 -12.29
C SER A 150 10.45 5.94 -11.73
N LEU A 151 9.15 6.12 -11.44
CA LEU A 151 8.25 5.04 -11.07
C LEU A 151 8.18 3.92 -12.14
N THR A 152 8.32 4.29 -13.42
CA THR A 152 8.37 3.33 -14.53
C THR A 152 9.60 2.43 -14.44
N MET A 153 10.77 3.01 -14.17
CA MET A 153 12.02 2.25 -14.00
C MET A 153 11.95 1.33 -12.79
N LEU A 154 11.45 1.85 -11.65
CA LEU A 154 11.23 1.04 -10.45
C LEU A 154 10.31 -0.15 -10.75
N ASN A 155 9.18 0.08 -11.43
CA ASN A 155 8.26 -1.00 -11.80
C ASN A 155 8.89 -2.02 -12.76
N GLY A 156 9.77 -1.59 -13.66
CA GLY A 156 10.59 -2.49 -14.48
C GLY A 156 11.47 -3.40 -13.64
N PHE A 157 12.19 -2.82 -12.67
CA PHE A 157 13.02 -3.55 -11.72
C PHE A 157 12.20 -4.54 -10.88
N LEU A 158 11.07 -4.10 -10.33
CA LEU A 158 10.19 -4.92 -9.48
C LEU A 158 9.61 -6.13 -10.25
N ARG A 159 9.27 -5.98 -11.53
CA ARG A 159 8.86 -7.11 -12.38
C ARG A 159 9.98 -8.13 -12.54
N GLY A 160 11.22 -7.69 -12.78
CA GLY A 160 12.38 -8.58 -12.85
C GLY A 160 12.63 -9.31 -11.52
N TYR A 161 12.55 -8.58 -10.41
CA TYR A 161 12.70 -9.14 -9.06
C TYR A 161 11.63 -10.19 -8.76
N ARG A 162 10.35 -9.90 -9.06
CA ARG A 162 9.24 -10.87 -8.94
C ARG A 162 9.55 -12.16 -9.69
N ASN A 163 10.03 -12.08 -10.93
CA ASN A 163 10.33 -13.25 -11.74
C ASN A 163 11.45 -14.11 -11.11
N ARG A 164 12.48 -13.48 -10.54
CA ARG A 164 13.55 -14.20 -9.80
C ARG A 164 13.01 -14.89 -8.53
N LEU A 165 12.14 -14.23 -7.78
CA LEU A 165 11.49 -14.83 -6.61
C LEU A 165 10.66 -16.06 -6.98
N LEU A 166 9.94 -16.01 -8.09
CA LEU A 166 9.13 -17.14 -8.57
C LEU A 166 10.01 -18.29 -9.08
N ALA A 167 11.15 -18.00 -9.71
CA ALA A 167 12.09 -19.02 -10.18
C ALA A 167 12.72 -19.83 -9.03
N GLY A 168 12.89 -19.24 -7.85
CA GLY A 168 13.40 -19.93 -6.65
C GLY A 168 12.37 -20.77 -5.90
N ARG A 169 11.11 -20.85 -6.36
CA ARG A 169 10.04 -21.63 -5.71
C ARG A 169 9.83 -22.98 -6.38
N SER A 170 9.24 -23.93 -5.66
CA SER A 170 8.80 -25.20 -6.24
C SER A 170 7.77 -24.97 -7.37
N PRO A 171 7.66 -25.89 -8.35
CA PRO A 171 6.71 -25.74 -9.45
C PRO A 171 5.26 -25.55 -8.98
N ALA A 172 4.83 -26.29 -7.94
CA ALA A 172 3.49 -26.18 -7.37
C ALA A 172 3.25 -24.82 -6.71
N SER A 173 4.22 -24.31 -5.92
CA SER A 173 4.14 -23.00 -5.27
C SER A 173 4.17 -21.85 -6.27
N ARG A 174 4.95 -21.97 -7.35
CA ARG A 174 4.98 -20.99 -8.44
C ARG A 174 3.64 -20.94 -9.17
N ALA A 175 3.12 -22.09 -9.61
CA ALA A 175 1.84 -22.16 -10.30
C ALA A 175 0.67 -21.62 -9.45
N LYS A 176 0.69 -21.87 -8.13
CA LYS A 176 -0.27 -21.27 -7.20
C LYS A 176 -0.16 -19.74 -7.14
N ALA A 177 1.06 -19.20 -7.07
CA ALA A 177 1.28 -17.76 -7.04
C ALA A 177 0.80 -17.08 -8.33
N GLU A 178 1.12 -17.66 -9.49
CA GLU A 178 0.70 -17.16 -10.81
C GLU A 178 -0.83 -17.18 -10.97
N ARG A 179 -1.49 -18.30 -10.62
CA ARG A 179 -2.96 -18.38 -10.63
C ARG A 179 -3.63 -17.34 -9.73
N ASN A 180 -2.99 -16.99 -8.62
CA ASN A 180 -3.49 -15.99 -7.68
C ASN A 180 -3.15 -14.54 -8.09
N GLY A 181 -2.62 -14.33 -9.30
CA GLY A 181 -2.30 -12.98 -9.80
C GLY A 181 -1.18 -12.32 -9.01
N PHE A 182 -0.21 -13.09 -8.51
CA PHE A 182 0.88 -12.55 -7.71
C PHE A 182 1.70 -11.52 -8.51
N THR A 183 1.69 -10.27 -8.04
CA THR A 183 2.42 -9.15 -8.63
C THR A 183 3.19 -8.37 -7.56
N ILE A 184 4.25 -7.68 -7.99
CA ILE A 184 4.98 -6.68 -7.22
C ILE A 184 5.04 -5.43 -8.08
N SER A 185 4.42 -4.35 -7.63
CA SER A 185 4.41 -3.05 -8.29
C SER A 185 4.43 -1.94 -7.25
N ALA A 186 4.90 -0.78 -7.68
CA ALA A 186 4.83 0.47 -6.94
C ALA A 186 3.90 1.44 -7.68
N GLU A 187 3.20 2.26 -6.92
CA GLU A 187 2.36 3.34 -7.41
C GLU A 187 2.59 4.59 -6.55
N GLU A 188 2.11 5.75 -7.02
CA GLU A 188 2.21 6.98 -6.25
C GLU A 188 1.43 6.86 -4.93
N LEU A 189 2.05 7.28 -3.82
CA LEU A 189 1.45 7.15 -2.49
C LEU A 189 0.08 7.84 -2.41
N HIS A 190 -0.08 8.99 -3.08
CA HIS A 190 -1.36 9.68 -3.15
C HIS A 190 -2.45 8.81 -3.78
N HIS A 191 -2.14 8.11 -4.87
CA HIS A 191 -3.07 7.22 -5.55
C HIS A 191 -3.39 5.98 -4.69
N SER A 192 -2.38 5.37 -4.06
CA SER A 192 -2.60 4.26 -3.11
C SER A 192 -3.54 4.65 -1.98
N LEU A 193 -3.32 5.82 -1.37
CA LEU A 193 -4.13 6.29 -0.27
C LEU A 193 -5.57 6.52 -0.73
N LEU A 194 -5.79 7.21 -1.85
CA LEU A 194 -7.15 7.39 -2.39
C LEU A 194 -7.88 6.06 -2.60
N ASN A 195 -7.21 5.04 -3.14
CA ASN A 195 -7.81 3.72 -3.32
C ASN A 195 -8.15 3.04 -1.99
N LEU A 196 -7.26 3.13 -0.99
CA LEU A 196 -7.52 2.64 0.37
C LEU A 196 -8.73 3.35 1.01
N TYR A 197 -8.87 4.65 0.80
CA TYR A 197 -9.96 5.45 1.39
C TYR A 197 -11.30 5.29 0.64
N LEU A 198 -11.28 5.13 -0.68
CA LEU A 198 -12.47 5.10 -1.52
C LEU A 198 -12.92 3.68 -1.90
N GLY A 199 -12.22 2.65 -1.43
CA GLY A 199 -12.54 1.25 -1.75
C GLY A 199 -12.24 0.86 -3.20
N GLY A 200 -11.41 1.65 -3.90
CA GLY A 200 -10.99 1.37 -5.27
C GLY A 200 -10.07 0.15 -5.31
N LYS A 201 -10.34 -0.81 -6.21
CA LYS A 201 -9.36 -1.86 -6.50
C LYS A 201 -8.15 -1.22 -7.20
N PRO A 202 -6.90 -1.59 -6.85
CA PRO A 202 -5.75 -1.14 -7.61
C PRO A 202 -5.93 -1.55 -9.08
N GLU A 203 -5.83 -0.57 -9.97
CA GLU A 203 -5.89 -0.81 -11.40
C GLU A 203 -4.72 -1.75 -11.77
N PRO A 204 -4.96 -2.84 -12.52
CA PRO A 204 -3.87 -3.71 -12.92
C PRO A 204 -2.84 -2.89 -13.69
N ALA A 205 -1.55 -3.06 -13.33
CA ALA A 205 -0.46 -2.38 -14.00
C ALA A 205 -0.61 -2.53 -15.53
N PRO A 206 -0.46 -1.45 -16.32
CA PRO A 206 -0.62 -1.53 -17.76
C PRO A 206 0.33 -2.59 -18.30
N VAL A 207 -0.26 -3.64 -18.88
CA VAL A 207 0.50 -4.68 -19.56
C VAL A 207 1.03 -4.02 -20.82
N SER A 208 2.30 -3.63 -20.82
CA SER A 208 3.00 -3.24 -22.05
C SER A 208 3.16 -4.50 -22.91
N GLY A 209 2.10 -4.81 -23.67
CA GLY A 209 2.18 -5.66 -24.85
C GLY A 209 3.01 -4.97 -25.94
N PRO A 210 3.54 -5.72 -26.91
CA PRO A 210 4.36 -5.13 -27.97
C PRO A 210 3.56 -4.06 -28.72
N ASP A 211 4.24 -2.96 -29.03
CA ASP A 211 3.72 -1.76 -29.69
C ASP A 211 2.67 -2.10 -30.76
N ARG A 212 1.42 -1.66 -30.54
CA ARG A 212 0.51 -1.45 -31.67
C ARG A 212 0.93 -0.15 -32.35
N PRO A 213 1.16 -0.15 -33.67
CA PRO A 213 1.50 1.08 -34.37
C PRO A 213 0.38 2.09 -34.22
N SER A 214 0.77 3.34 -33.94
CA SER A 214 -0.08 4.51 -33.83
C SER A 214 -1.00 4.64 -35.04
N ALA A 215 -2.31 4.69 -34.82
CA ALA A 215 -3.28 4.98 -35.87
C ALA A 215 -3.18 6.46 -36.28
N SER A 216 -2.32 6.75 -37.25
CA SER A 216 -2.43 7.94 -38.08
C SER A 216 -3.17 7.58 -39.36
N ALA A 217 -4.17 8.40 -39.70
CA ALA A 217 -4.95 8.45 -40.94
C ALA A 217 -6.01 7.36 -41.14
N HIS A 218 -7.28 7.70 -40.86
CA HIS A 218 -8.36 7.54 -41.84
C HIS A 218 -9.48 8.55 -41.54
N SER A 219 -9.43 9.65 -42.27
CA SER A 219 -10.54 10.56 -42.51
C SER A 219 -11.66 9.82 -43.26
N GLY A 220 -12.87 9.81 -42.71
CA GLY A 220 -14.08 9.42 -43.44
C GLY A 220 -14.97 8.42 -42.72
N CYS A 221 -15.67 8.84 -41.66
CA CYS A 221 -16.90 8.17 -41.23
C CYS A 221 -17.75 9.15 -40.40
N GLU A 222 -18.60 9.93 -41.07
CA GLU A 222 -19.66 10.70 -40.43
C GLU A 222 -20.79 9.76 -39.97
N LEU A 223 -21.23 9.92 -38.72
CA LEU A 223 -22.39 9.24 -38.15
C LEU A 223 -23.68 9.78 -38.77
N ARG A 224 -24.43 8.95 -39.51
CA ARG A 224 -25.83 9.24 -39.89
C ARG A 224 -26.81 8.50 -38.98
N GLN A 225 -27.88 9.20 -38.62
CA GLN A 225 -28.98 8.75 -37.75
C GLN A 225 -29.81 7.58 -38.35
N PRO A 226 -30.52 6.80 -37.51
CA PRO A 226 -31.14 5.54 -37.91
C PRO A 226 -32.39 5.77 -38.75
N GLY A 227 -32.46 5.15 -39.93
CA GLY A 227 -33.62 5.17 -40.82
C GLY A 227 -33.82 3.80 -41.47
N THR A 228 -35.08 3.38 -41.52
CA THR A 228 -35.59 2.09 -42.02
C THR A 228 -35.28 1.88 -43.50
N GLY A 229 -34.40 0.92 -43.82
CA GLY A 229 -34.12 0.47 -45.17
C GLY A 229 -33.34 -0.85 -45.16
N PRO A 230 -33.42 -1.68 -46.23
CA PRO A 230 -32.83 -3.01 -46.24
C PRO A 230 -31.29 -2.96 -46.26
N CYS A 231 -30.64 -3.87 -45.52
CA CYS A 231 -29.18 -3.97 -45.42
C CYS A 231 -28.53 -4.31 -46.77
N PRO A 232 -27.42 -3.65 -47.15
CA PRO A 232 -26.63 -4.02 -48.33
C PRO A 232 -25.82 -5.31 -48.06
N PRO A 233 -25.48 -6.07 -49.12
CA PRO A 233 -24.77 -7.34 -48.96
C PRO A 233 -23.35 -7.14 -48.44
N ALA A 234 -22.97 -7.96 -47.46
CA ALA A 234 -21.75 -7.84 -46.66
C ALA A 234 -20.47 -7.86 -47.51
N ARG A 235 -19.62 -6.85 -47.35
CA ARG A 235 -18.19 -6.93 -47.67
C ARG A 235 -17.40 -6.72 -46.38
N SER A 236 -16.78 -7.80 -45.92
CA SER A 236 -15.87 -7.95 -44.77
C SER A 236 -16.50 -8.13 -43.37
N ASP A 237 -15.91 -9.06 -42.61
CA ASP A 237 -16.36 -9.56 -41.30
C ASP A 237 -16.31 -8.52 -40.15
N PHE A 238 -15.87 -7.30 -40.44
CA PHE A 238 -15.62 -6.28 -39.40
C PHE A 238 -16.87 -5.49 -38.99
N CYS A 239 -17.96 -5.55 -39.76
CA CYS A 239 -19.22 -4.87 -39.43
C CYS A 239 -20.18 -5.68 -38.53
N ARG A 240 -19.84 -6.93 -38.16
CA ARG A 240 -20.76 -7.80 -37.38
C ARG A 240 -20.93 -7.42 -35.91
N ALA A 241 -20.12 -6.52 -35.36
CA ALA A 241 -20.05 -6.30 -33.92
C ALA A 241 -20.91 -5.13 -33.37
N SER A 242 -21.59 -4.34 -34.23
CA SER A 242 -22.24 -3.10 -33.79
C SER A 242 -23.78 -3.06 -33.92
N CYS A 243 -24.45 -4.17 -34.20
CA CYS A 243 -25.91 -4.24 -34.19
C CYS A 243 -26.40 -5.20 -33.09
N ILE A 244 -26.63 -4.68 -31.89
CA ILE A 244 -27.38 -5.37 -30.83
C ILE A 244 -28.87 -5.14 -31.08
N GLY A 245 -29.62 -6.20 -31.39
CA GLY A 245 -31.09 -6.20 -31.39
C GLY A 245 -31.74 -6.54 -32.73
N CYS A 246 -31.75 -7.81 -33.11
CA CYS A 246 -32.73 -8.39 -34.03
C CYS A 246 -33.15 -9.76 -33.47
N ILE A 247 -34.45 -9.99 -33.31
CA ILE A 247 -35.03 -11.27 -32.89
C ILE A 247 -35.41 -12.03 -34.18
N ASP A 248 -34.95 -13.27 -34.32
CA ASP A 248 -35.36 -14.16 -35.41
C ASP A 248 -36.81 -14.62 -35.21
N HIS A 249 -37.67 -14.44 -36.21
CA HIS A 249 -38.88 -15.24 -36.38
C HIS A 249 -38.64 -16.23 -37.52
N SER A 250 -38.81 -17.51 -37.19
CA SER A 250 -38.75 -18.69 -38.06
C SER A 250 -39.66 -18.64 -39.28
#